data_AF-A0A6B2G6C9-F1
#
_entry.id   AF-A0A6B2G6C9-F1
#
_cell.length_a   1.000
_cell.length_b   1.000
_cell.length_c   1.000
_cell.angle_alpha   90.00
_cell.angle_beta   90.00
_cell.angle_gamma   90.00
#
_symmetry.space_group_name_H-M   'P 1'
#
loop_
_entity.id
_entity.type
_entity.pdbx_description
1 polymer ?
#
loop_
_entity_poly.entity_id
_entity_poly.type
_entity_poly.pdbx_seq_one_letter_code
_entity_poly.pdbx_strand_id
1 'polypeptide(L)'
;NLASNIFGNTSSLFYPLPPIVGNHNPDILAFILTLLVTFLLAVGVRDSTRCTLVCNVINGFVILFIVILGSFYADPSRWKGYDNFFPFGVGGTLSGAASCFYAFVGFDIIATTGEEAADASKSIPIAIVASLVIVLVGYLCVSSVITMMVPYNSLDNRAPIASAFGNVGLRWAGNVISSGAILGLTSSLIGSLFPLPRIVFSMANDGLLFSIFSKMNPKTEVPINATIYPGVITALFALFFNLEDLVEMMSIGTLLAYTLVSFCVLILRYQPTDVKIENLTNSDDNAIYSIKRTASVDGEETQSNYNLDLISEAKQYI
;
A
#
# COMPACT_ATOMS: atom_id res chain seq x y z
N ASN A 1 -28.40 1.64 -16.39
CA ASN A 1 -29.69 1.14 -15.87
C ASN A 1 -29.54 0.07 -14.81
N LEU A 2 -28.62 -0.91 -14.92
CA LEU A 2 -28.36 -1.84 -13.79
C LEU A 2 -27.55 -1.19 -12.65
N ALA A 3 -26.46 -0.49 -12.93
CA ALA A 3 -25.70 0.24 -11.89
C ALA A 3 -26.53 1.36 -11.24
N SER A 4 -27.32 2.10 -12.02
CA SER A 4 -28.24 3.12 -11.49
C SER A 4 -29.40 2.53 -10.67
N ASN A 5 -29.86 1.31 -10.95
CA ASN A 5 -30.91 0.66 -10.17
C ASN A 5 -30.36 -0.08 -8.93
N ILE A 6 -29.11 -0.55 -8.96
CA ILE A 6 -28.47 -1.13 -7.78
C ILE A 6 -28.08 -0.01 -6.81
N PHE A 7 -27.43 1.06 -7.30
CA PHE A 7 -27.01 2.18 -6.44
C PHE A 7 -28.12 3.19 -6.13
N GLY A 8 -29.09 3.39 -7.03
CA GLY A 8 -30.23 4.30 -6.82
C GLY A 8 -31.30 3.76 -5.88
N ASN A 9 -31.35 2.44 -5.65
CA ASN A 9 -32.26 1.81 -4.70
C ASN A 9 -31.57 1.48 -3.36
N THR A 10 -30.24 1.51 -3.28
CA THR A 10 -29.49 1.48 -2.01
C THR A 10 -29.41 2.84 -1.32
N SER A 11 -29.54 3.95 -2.06
CA SER A 11 -29.56 5.31 -1.50
C SER A 11 -30.80 5.61 -0.63
N SER A 12 -31.85 4.80 -0.70
CA SER A 12 -33.02 4.90 0.20
C SER A 12 -32.91 4.08 1.49
N LEU A 13 -31.92 3.17 1.57
CA LEU A 13 -31.68 2.33 2.75
C LEU A 13 -30.65 2.96 3.71
N PHE A 14 -29.87 3.92 3.21
CA PHE A 14 -28.90 4.71 3.98
C PHE A 14 -29.21 6.19 3.76
N TYR A 15 -30.18 6.72 4.50
CA TYR A 15 -30.35 8.16 4.65
C TYR A 15 -29.03 8.76 5.17
N PRO A 16 -28.54 9.88 4.61
CA PRO A 16 -27.36 10.54 5.15
C PRO A 16 -27.64 10.92 6.61
N LEU A 17 -26.93 10.28 7.53
CA LEU A 17 -26.99 10.65 8.94
C LEU A 17 -26.51 12.11 9.09
N PRO A 18 -27.08 12.87 10.04
CA PRO A 18 -26.62 14.22 10.30
C PRO A 18 -25.12 14.21 10.65
N PRO A 19 -24.37 15.25 10.23
CA PRO A 19 -22.94 15.35 10.52
C PRO A 19 -22.68 15.29 12.04
N ILE A 20 -21.89 14.31 12.48
CA ILE A 20 -21.56 14.09 13.90
C ILE A 20 -20.23 14.79 14.25
N VAL A 21 -19.29 14.85 13.30
CA VAL A 21 -18.00 15.56 13.41
C VAL A 21 -17.66 16.14 12.03
N GLY A 22 -17.49 17.46 11.94
CA GLY A 22 -17.27 18.14 10.65
C GLY A 22 -18.55 18.24 9.80
N ASN A 23 -18.51 19.00 8.70
CA ASN A 23 -19.69 19.29 7.85
C ASN A 23 -20.04 18.14 6.88
N HIS A 24 -19.81 16.88 7.27
CA HIS A 24 -19.82 15.72 6.37
C HIS A 24 -20.71 14.58 6.88
N ASN A 25 -21.38 13.92 5.94
CA ASN A 25 -22.24 12.77 6.24
C ASN A 25 -21.36 11.52 6.43
N PRO A 26 -21.58 10.74 7.49
CA PRO A 26 -20.74 9.58 7.76
C PRO A 26 -20.92 8.48 6.71
N ASP A 27 -19.81 7.87 6.27
CA ASP A 27 -19.82 6.80 5.26
C ASP A 27 -20.03 5.42 5.91
N ILE A 28 -21.30 5.05 6.06
CA ILE A 28 -21.70 3.79 6.68
C ILE A 28 -21.27 2.59 5.83
N LEU A 29 -21.22 2.74 4.49
CA LEU A 29 -20.84 1.65 3.60
C LEU A 29 -19.35 1.32 3.77
N ALA A 30 -18.49 2.34 3.79
CA ALA A 30 -17.06 2.18 4.04
C ALA A 30 -16.79 1.58 5.42
N PHE A 31 -17.53 2.00 6.45
CA PHE A 31 -17.46 1.43 7.81
C PHE A 31 -17.77 -0.07 7.83
N ILE A 32 -18.91 -0.48 7.26
CA ILE A 32 -19.33 -1.89 7.24
C ILE A 32 -18.35 -2.73 6.42
N LEU A 33 -17.91 -2.23 5.26
CA LEU A 33 -16.98 -2.95 4.39
C LEU A 33 -15.62 -3.17 5.09
N THR A 34 -15.10 -2.14 5.78
CA THR A 34 -13.84 -2.21 6.51
C THR A 34 -13.93 -3.19 7.69
N LEU A 35 -15.05 -3.21 8.42
CA LEU A 35 -15.29 -4.20 9.48
C LEU A 35 -15.40 -5.62 8.93
N LEU A 36 -16.07 -5.81 7.78
CA LEU A 36 -16.19 -7.11 7.14
C LEU A 36 -14.81 -7.65 6.75
N VAL A 37 -13.97 -6.83 6.12
CA VAL A 37 -12.60 -7.22 5.77
C VAL A 37 -11.76 -7.50 7.01
N THR A 38 -11.87 -6.67 8.04
CA THR A 38 -11.18 -6.89 9.33
C THR A 38 -11.59 -8.23 9.95
N PHE A 39 -12.89 -8.54 9.94
CA PHE A 39 -13.41 -9.81 10.43
C PHE A 39 -12.88 -11.00 9.61
N LEU A 40 -12.87 -10.88 8.27
CA LEU A 40 -12.34 -11.89 7.37
C LEU A 40 -10.87 -12.21 7.66
N LEU A 41 -10.05 -11.16 7.89
CA LEU A 41 -8.64 -11.31 8.26
C LEU A 41 -8.48 -11.93 9.66
N ALA A 42 -9.34 -11.57 10.62
CA ALA A 42 -9.31 -12.14 11.97
C ALA A 42 -9.67 -13.64 12.01
N VAL A 43 -10.55 -14.10 11.11
CA VAL A 43 -10.85 -15.53 10.93
C VAL A 43 -9.63 -16.30 10.41
N GLY A 44 -8.62 -15.61 9.88
CA GLY A 44 -7.42 -16.23 9.36
C GLY A 44 -7.69 -16.99 8.07
N VAL A 45 -8.52 -16.40 7.19
CA VAL A 45 -8.56 -16.87 5.79
C VAL A 45 -7.15 -16.69 5.24
N ARG A 46 -6.38 -17.77 5.24
CA ARG A 46 -5.04 -17.82 4.64
C ARG A 46 -5.23 -17.37 3.21
N ASP A 47 -4.73 -16.17 2.93
CA ASP A 47 -5.02 -15.48 1.68
C ASP A 47 -4.71 -16.39 0.50
N SER A 48 -5.71 -16.56 -0.36
CA SER A 48 -5.48 -17.20 -1.64
C SER A 48 -4.73 -16.18 -2.49
N THR A 49 -3.39 -16.21 -2.44
CA THR A 49 -2.51 -15.41 -3.30
C THR A 49 -2.94 -15.48 -4.76
N ARG A 50 -3.53 -16.61 -5.17
CA ARG A 50 -4.13 -16.83 -6.49
C ARG A 50 -5.36 -15.95 -6.76
N CYS A 51 -6.24 -15.76 -5.77
CA CYS A 51 -7.41 -14.89 -5.88
C CYS A 51 -6.98 -13.43 -6.07
N THR A 52 -6.08 -12.94 -5.22
CA THR A 52 -5.54 -11.57 -5.32
C THR A 52 -4.81 -11.35 -6.65
N LEU A 53 -4.04 -12.33 -7.12
CA LEU A 53 -3.39 -12.28 -8.44
C LEU A 53 -4.43 -12.15 -9.55
N VAL A 54 -5.49 -12.96 -9.54
CA VAL A 54 -6.56 -12.91 -10.55
C VAL A 54 -7.25 -11.53 -10.54
N CYS A 55 -7.60 -10.99 -9.37
CA CYS A 55 -8.17 -9.65 -9.25
C CYS A 55 -7.24 -8.57 -9.81
N ASN A 56 -5.94 -8.64 -9.52
CA ASN A 56 -4.96 -7.67 -10.00
C ASN A 56 -4.73 -7.76 -11.51
N VAL A 57 -4.74 -8.98 -12.08
CA VAL A 57 -4.67 -9.18 -13.53
C VAL A 57 -5.90 -8.60 -14.22
N ILE A 58 -7.10 -8.84 -13.69
CA ILE A 58 -8.34 -8.24 -14.20
C ILE A 58 -8.26 -6.71 -14.13
N ASN A 59 -7.78 -6.15 -13.02
CA ASN A 59 -7.63 -4.70 -12.89
C ASN A 59 -6.60 -4.13 -13.89
N GLY A 60 -5.51 -4.85 -14.15
CA GLY A 60 -4.56 -4.52 -15.21
C GLY A 60 -5.21 -4.47 -16.60
N PHE A 61 -6.09 -5.43 -16.91
CA PHE A 61 -6.87 -5.41 -18.14
C PHE A 61 -7.85 -4.22 -18.20
N VAL A 62 -8.44 -3.83 -17.08
CA VAL A 62 -9.33 -2.65 -17.00
C VAL A 62 -8.53 -1.37 -17.30
N ILE A 63 -7.32 -1.24 -16.75
CA ILE A 63 -6.42 -0.11 -17.07
C ILE A 63 -6.07 -0.10 -18.55
N LEU A 64 -5.69 -1.24 -19.12
CA LEU A 64 -5.40 -1.36 -20.56
C LEU A 64 -6.62 -0.97 -21.41
N PHE A 65 -7.81 -1.43 -21.01
CA PHE A 65 -9.07 -1.08 -21.66
C PHE A 65 -9.35 0.42 -21.63
N ILE A 66 -9.13 1.09 -20.50
CA ILE A 66 -9.26 2.55 -20.37
C ILE A 66 -8.33 3.26 -21.35
N VAL A 67 -7.05 2.87 -21.39
CA VAL A 67 -6.03 3.52 -22.23
C VAL A 67 -6.36 3.32 -23.71
N ILE A 68 -6.65 2.08 -24.14
CA ILE A 68 -6.95 1.77 -25.54
C ILE A 68 -8.24 2.47 -25.97
N LEU A 69 -9.35 2.22 -25.27
CA LEU A 69 -10.64 2.77 -25.68
C LEU A 69 -10.64 4.29 -25.59
N GLY A 70 -10.05 4.85 -24.54
CA GLY A 70 -10.01 6.30 -24.36
C GLY A 70 -9.12 6.99 -25.40
N SER A 71 -8.05 6.35 -25.88
CA SER A 71 -7.20 6.93 -26.93
C SER A 71 -7.95 7.24 -28.24
N PHE A 72 -8.99 6.47 -28.58
CA PHE A 72 -9.82 6.73 -29.76
C PHE A 72 -10.66 8.00 -29.64
N TYR A 73 -10.89 8.48 -28.42
CA TYR A 73 -11.70 9.67 -28.11
C TYR A 73 -10.85 10.81 -27.53
N ALA A 74 -9.54 10.62 -27.43
CA ALA A 74 -8.61 11.63 -26.97
C ALA A 74 -8.42 12.69 -28.04
N ASP A 75 -8.62 13.96 -27.68
CA ASP A 75 -8.35 15.09 -28.56
C ASP A 75 -7.12 15.87 -28.05
N PRO A 76 -5.96 15.77 -28.74
CA PRO A 76 -4.75 16.50 -28.36
C PRO A 76 -4.90 18.03 -28.40
N SER A 77 -5.93 18.55 -29.07
CA SER A 77 -6.18 19.99 -29.10
C SER A 77 -6.47 20.57 -27.71
N ARG A 78 -6.94 19.74 -26.77
CA ARG A 78 -7.29 20.16 -25.40
C ARG A 78 -6.09 20.47 -24.52
N TRP A 79 -4.90 20.00 -24.90
CA TRP A 79 -3.65 20.37 -24.24
C TRP A 79 -2.96 21.54 -24.93
N LYS A 80 -3.51 22.09 -26.02
CA LYS A 80 -2.87 23.20 -26.73
C LYS A 80 -2.99 24.48 -25.92
N GLY A 81 -1.84 25.11 -25.66
CA GLY A 81 -1.74 26.38 -24.94
C GLY A 81 -1.42 26.18 -23.46
N TYR A 82 -0.62 27.10 -22.92
CA TYR A 82 -0.16 27.06 -21.54
C TYR A 82 -1.33 27.04 -20.56
N ASP A 83 -2.36 27.85 -20.79
CA ASP A 83 -3.52 27.97 -19.90
C ASP A 83 -4.40 26.71 -19.88
N ASN A 84 -4.36 25.88 -20.93
CA ASN A 84 -5.12 24.63 -20.98
C ASN A 84 -4.35 23.46 -20.36
N PHE A 85 -3.02 23.45 -20.49
CA PHE A 85 -2.17 22.41 -19.92
C PHE A 85 -1.82 22.68 -18.45
N PHE A 86 -1.64 23.96 -18.09
CA PHE A 86 -1.37 24.46 -16.74
C PHE A 86 -2.42 25.49 -16.29
N PRO A 87 -3.71 25.12 -16.18
CA PRO A 87 -4.77 26.07 -15.79
C PRO A 87 -4.56 26.69 -14.41
N PHE A 88 -3.87 25.97 -13.52
CA PHE A 88 -3.52 26.44 -12.17
C PHE A 88 -2.03 26.80 -12.03
N GLY A 89 -1.32 26.92 -13.15
CA GLY A 89 0.11 27.12 -13.19
C GLY A 89 0.92 26.00 -12.53
N VAL A 90 2.20 26.29 -12.27
CA VAL A 90 3.12 25.36 -11.60
C VAL A 90 2.71 25.11 -10.15
N GLY A 91 2.15 26.12 -9.46
CA GLY A 91 1.71 26.01 -8.08
C GLY A 91 0.61 24.96 -7.89
N GLY A 92 -0.45 25.00 -8.73
CA GLY A 92 -1.49 23.99 -8.69
C GLY A 92 -1.00 22.60 -9.11
N THR A 93 -0.04 22.53 -10.03
CA THR A 93 0.60 21.26 -10.42
C THR A 93 1.34 20.63 -9.25
N LEU A 94 2.10 21.43 -8.49
CA LEU A 94 2.84 20.93 -7.33
C LEU A 94 1.89 20.49 -6.20
N SER A 95 0.82 21.24 -5.95
CA SER A 95 -0.22 20.83 -4.98
C SER A 95 -0.90 19.53 -5.40
N GLY A 96 -1.26 19.40 -6.68
CA GLY A 96 -1.85 18.17 -7.22
C GLY A 96 -0.89 16.99 -7.16
N ALA A 97 0.41 17.20 -7.39
CA ALA A 97 1.44 16.18 -7.26
C ALA A 97 1.56 15.67 -5.81
N ALA A 98 1.44 16.55 -4.82
CA ALA A 98 1.43 16.18 -3.40
C ALA A 98 0.23 15.29 -3.05
N SER A 99 -0.98 15.61 -3.55
CA SER A 99 -2.15 14.76 -3.34
C SER A 99 -2.07 13.44 -4.13
N CYS A 100 -1.53 13.47 -5.36
CA CYS A 100 -1.35 12.28 -6.19
C CYS A 100 -0.27 11.33 -5.66
N PHE A 101 0.59 11.79 -4.75
CA PHE A 101 1.59 10.94 -4.08
C PHE A 101 0.95 9.71 -3.42
N TYR A 102 -0.24 9.87 -2.84
CA TYR A 102 -1.03 8.78 -2.28
C TYR A 102 -1.18 7.59 -3.24
N ALA A 103 -1.30 7.82 -4.55
CA ALA A 103 -1.45 6.76 -5.53
C ALA A 103 -0.22 5.84 -5.63
N PHE A 104 0.96 6.31 -5.21
CA PHE A 104 2.20 5.51 -5.19
C PHE A 104 2.46 4.80 -3.86
N VAL A 105 1.65 5.04 -2.84
CA VAL A 105 1.78 4.38 -1.54
C VAL A 105 1.37 2.91 -1.66
N GLY A 106 2.14 2.01 -1.06
CA GLY A 106 1.84 0.57 -1.01
C GLY A 106 2.96 -0.34 -1.48
N PHE A 107 4.05 0.19 -2.06
CA PHE A 107 5.22 -0.64 -2.40
C PHE A 107 5.93 -1.19 -1.16
N ASP A 108 5.81 -0.51 -0.02
CA ASP A 108 6.37 -0.93 1.28
C ASP A 108 5.76 -2.24 1.81
N ILE A 109 4.53 -2.56 1.40
CA ILE A 109 3.86 -3.83 1.71
C ILE A 109 4.65 -5.04 1.19
N ILE A 110 5.33 -4.87 0.04
CA ILE A 110 6.19 -5.92 -0.55
C ILE A 110 7.36 -6.23 0.38
N ALA A 111 7.90 -5.23 1.07
CA ALA A 111 8.99 -5.44 2.02
C ALA A 111 8.50 -6.11 3.32
N THR A 112 7.29 -5.80 3.78
CA THR A 112 6.70 -6.43 4.98
C THR A 112 6.42 -7.92 4.80
N THR A 113 6.21 -8.37 3.56
CA THR A 113 6.00 -9.80 3.21
C THR A 113 7.29 -10.51 2.82
N GLY A 114 8.45 -9.93 3.13
CA GLY A 114 9.75 -10.48 2.77
C GLY A 114 10.06 -11.85 3.39
N GLU A 115 9.46 -12.17 4.54
CA GLU A 115 9.59 -13.50 5.17
C GLU A 115 8.98 -14.63 4.33
N GLU A 116 8.05 -14.31 3.42
CA GLU A 116 7.40 -15.27 2.52
C GLU A 116 8.09 -15.34 1.14
N ALA A 117 9.10 -14.50 0.91
CA ALA A 117 9.83 -14.45 -0.36
C ALA A 117 10.93 -15.51 -0.42
N ALA A 118 10.94 -16.31 -1.48
CA ALA A 118 11.93 -17.38 -1.67
C ALA A 118 13.39 -16.89 -1.69
N ASP A 119 13.66 -15.75 -2.35
CA ASP A 119 14.96 -15.06 -2.31
C ASP A 119 14.74 -13.57 -2.00
N ALA A 120 14.45 -13.28 -0.74
CA ALA A 120 14.17 -11.93 -0.25
C ALA A 120 15.25 -10.90 -0.65
N SER A 121 16.52 -11.32 -0.74
CA SER A 121 17.65 -10.43 -1.04
C SER A 121 17.63 -9.85 -2.45
N LYS A 122 17.04 -10.57 -3.41
CA LYS A 122 16.95 -10.13 -4.81
C LYS A 122 15.52 -9.88 -5.26
N SER A 123 14.56 -10.70 -4.82
CA SER A 123 13.18 -10.62 -5.30
C SER A 123 12.47 -9.36 -4.81
N ILE A 124 12.69 -8.95 -3.56
CA ILE A 124 12.01 -7.78 -2.99
C ILE A 124 12.42 -6.48 -3.70
N PRO A 125 13.74 -6.17 -3.87
CA PRO A 125 14.12 -4.94 -4.59
C PRO A 125 13.62 -4.91 -6.03
N ILE A 126 13.69 -6.03 -6.75
CA ILE A 126 13.21 -6.12 -8.14
C ILE A 126 11.69 -5.93 -8.19
N ALA A 127 10.94 -6.53 -7.27
CA ALA A 127 9.49 -6.41 -7.21
C ALA A 127 9.05 -4.96 -6.92
N ILE A 128 9.72 -4.27 -5.99
CA ILE A 128 9.43 -2.86 -5.67
C ILE A 128 9.64 -1.97 -6.90
N VAL A 129 10.82 -2.06 -7.55
CA VAL A 129 11.13 -1.21 -8.71
C VAL A 129 10.21 -1.54 -9.90
N ALA A 130 10.00 -2.83 -10.19
CA ALA A 130 9.16 -3.24 -11.31
C ALA A 130 7.69 -2.81 -11.12
N SER A 131 7.13 -2.99 -9.92
CA SER A 131 5.75 -2.58 -9.62
C SER A 131 5.58 -1.07 -9.73
N LEU A 132 6.51 -0.27 -9.18
CA LEU A 132 6.48 1.18 -9.28
C LEU A 132 6.55 1.67 -10.73
N VAL A 133 7.41 1.10 -11.56
CA VAL A 133 7.52 1.48 -12.98
C VAL A 133 6.24 1.15 -13.75
N ILE A 134 5.66 -0.04 -13.54
CA ILE A 134 4.41 -0.46 -14.20
C ILE A 134 3.28 0.50 -13.82
N VAL A 135 3.15 0.80 -12.52
CA VAL A 135 2.10 1.70 -12.01
C VAL A 135 2.31 3.14 -12.51
N LEU A 136 3.54 3.64 -12.51
CA LEU A 136 3.88 4.97 -13.05
C LEU A 136 3.43 5.12 -14.51
N VAL A 137 3.77 4.14 -15.36
CA VAL A 137 3.36 4.14 -16.77
C VAL A 137 1.84 4.11 -16.88
N GLY A 138 1.17 3.26 -16.10
CA GLY A 138 -0.29 3.17 -16.07
C GLY A 138 -0.95 4.50 -15.71
N TYR A 139 -0.47 5.18 -14.66
CA TYR A 139 -1.00 6.47 -14.22
C TYR A 139 -0.79 7.59 -15.24
N LEU A 140 0.41 7.66 -15.85
CA LEU A 140 0.67 8.63 -16.91
C LEU A 140 -0.25 8.40 -18.11
N CYS A 141 -0.43 7.15 -18.55
CA CYS A 141 -1.31 6.82 -19.66
C CYS A 141 -2.78 7.16 -19.36
N VAL A 142 -3.31 6.73 -18.21
CA VAL A 142 -4.71 6.98 -17.84
C VAL A 142 -4.97 8.48 -17.66
N SER A 143 -4.11 9.19 -16.92
CA SER A 143 -4.26 10.64 -16.71
C SER A 143 -4.22 11.41 -18.04
N SER A 144 -3.30 11.05 -18.94
CA SER A 144 -3.19 11.66 -20.26
C SER A 144 -4.45 11.45 -21.10
N VAL A 145 -4.93 10.20 -21.18
CA VAL A 145 -6.10 9.86 -21.98
C VAL A 145 -7.37 10.53 -21.45
N ILE A 146 -7.62 10.48 -20.15
CA ILE A 146 -8.84 11.04 -19.55
C ILE A 146 -8.89 12.56 -19.71
N THR A 147 -7.78 13.26 -19.47
CA THR A 147 -7.72 14.73 -19.60
C THR A 147 -7.84 15.20 -21.06
N MET A 148 -7.43 14.38 -22.04
CA MET A 148 -7.71 14.64 -23.46
C MET A 148 -9.13 14.27 -23.89
N MET A 149 -9.79 13.32 -23.22
CA MET A 149 -11.15 12.88 -23.53
C MET A 149 -12.23 13.81 -23.02
N VAL A 150 -12.06 14.39 -21.82
CA VAL A 150 -13.05 15.24 -21.14
C VAL A 150 -12.34 16.44 -20.49
N PRO A 151 -12.84 17.69 -20.61
CA PRO A 151 -12.17 18.83 -20.00
C PRO A 151 -12.14 18.70 -18.47
N TYR A 152 -11.03 19.11 -17.86
CA TYR A 152 -10.75 18.87 -16.43
C TYR A 152 -11.85 19.42 -15.49
N ASN A 153 -12.51 20.52 -15.87
CA ASN A 153 -13.63 21.12 -15.12
C ASN A 153 -14.91 20.28 -15.06
N SER A 154 -15.03 19.26 -15.91
CA SER A 154 -16.22 18.41 -16.02
C SER A 154 -16.00 16.99 -15.51
N LEU A 155 -14.83 16.72 -14.92
CA LEU A 155 -14.55 15.46 -14.25
C LEU A 155 -15.31 15.42 -12.92
N ASP A 156 -16.01 14.32 -12.69
CA ASP A 156 -16.70 14.07 -11.44
C ASP A 156 -15.70 13.77 -10.30
N ASN A 157 -15.95 14.28 -9.10
CA ASN A 157 -15.06 14.10 -7.94
C ASN A 157 -15.05 12.66 -7.41
N ARG A 158 -16.14 11.89 -7.57
CA ARG A 158 -16.29 10.54 -7.01
C ARG A 158 -15.93 9.44 -8.00
N ALA A 159 -16.30 9.62 -9.27
CA ALA A 159 -16.07 8.62 -10.32
C ALA A 159 -15.56 9.26 -11.62
N PRO A 160 -14.38 9.91 -11.62
CA PRO A 160 -13.89 10.70 -12.75
C PRO A 160 -13.70 9.86 -14.02
N ILE A 161 -13.14 8.65 -13.89
CA ILE A 161 -12.87 7.78 -15.04
C ILE A 161 -14.19 7.26 -15.65
N ALA A 162 -15.06 6.66 -14.84
CA ALA A 162 -16.32 6.08 -15.35
C ALA A 162 -17.26 7.15 -15.92
N SER A 163 -17.33 8.32 -15.29
CA SER A 163 -18.12 9.46 -15.78
C SER A 163 -17.55 10.04 -17.07
N ALA A 164 -16.22 10.07 -17.24
CA ALA A 164 -15.60 10.55 -18.48
C ALA A 164 -16.06 9.74 -19.70
N PHE A 165 -16.09 8.41 -19.62
CA PHE A 165 -16.64 7.57 -20.70
C PHE A 165 -18.14 7.78 -20.90
N GLY A 166 -18.89 8.04 -19.82
CA GLY A 166 -20.30 8.41 -19.89
C GLY A 166 -20.54 9.71 -20.67
N ASN A 167 -19.73 10.73 -20.43
CA ASN A 167 -19.83 12.06 -21.07
C ASN A 167 -19.53 12.02 -22.57
N VAL A 168 -18.73 11.05 -23.02
CA VAL A 168 -18.41 10.83 -24.44
C VAL A 168 -19.43 9.89 -25.12
N GLY A 169 -20.50 9.50 -24.41
CA GLY A 169 -21.58 8.66 -24.93
C GLY A 169 -21.37 7.15 -24.77
N LEU A 170 -20.25 6.72 -24.18
CA LEU A 170 -19.89 5.32 -23.96
C LEU A 170 -20.32 4.81 -22.57
N ARG A 171 -21.62 4.88 -22.27
CA ARG A 171 -22.18 4.45 -20.98
C ARG A 171 -21.91 2.97 -20.65
N TRP A 172 -21.79 2.11 -21.67
CA TRP A 172 -21.46 0.70 -21.48
C TRP A 172 -20.03 0.52 -20.97
N ALA A 173 -19.07 1.30 -21.49
CA ALA A 173 -17.68 1.27 -21.07
C ALA A 173 -17.55 1.76 -19.62
N GLY A 174 -18.29 2.82 -19.27
CA GLY A 174 -18.39 3.30 -17.89
C GLY A 174 -18.81 2.19 -16.91
N ASN A 175 -19.81 1.37 -17.25
CA ASN A 175 -20.24 0.26 -16.40
C ASN A 175 -19.15 -0.81 -16.22
N VAL A 176 -18.45 -1.18 -17.30
CA VAL A 176 -17.34 -2.15 -17.26
C VAL A 176 -16.22 -1.64 -16.35
N ILE A 177 -15.87 -0.36 -16.50
CA ILE A 177 -14.84 0.29 -15.68
C ILE A 177 -15.27 0.35 -14.21
N SER A 178 -16.52 0.71 -13.91
CA SER A 178 -17.03 0.73 -12.54
C SER A 178 -16.99 -0.66 -11.89
N SER A 179 -17.38 -1.71 -12.61
CA SER A 179 -17.28 -3.08 -12.10
C SER A 179 -15.83 -3.49 -11.83
N GLY A 180 -14.91 -3.15 -12.74
CA GLY A 180 -13.48 -3.37 -12.55
C GLY A 180 -12.91 -2.60 -11.35
N ALA A 181 -13.32 -1.35 -11.18
CA ALA A 181 -12.91 -0.50 -10.06
C ALA A 181 -13.37 -1.06 -8.72
N ILE A 182 -14.60 -1.56 -8.60
CA ILE A 182 -15.10 -2.18 -7.36
C ILE A 182 -14.24 -3.41 -6.98
N LEU A 183 -13.91 -4.26 -7.96
CA LEU A 183 -13.04 -5.42 -7.74
C LEU A 183 -11.62 -5.00 -7.33
N GLY A 184 -11.04 -4.02 -8.04
CA GLY A 184 -9.71 -3.50 -7.76
C GLY A 184 -9.60 -2.85 -6.37
N LEU A 185 -10.56 -2.01 -6.01
CA LEU A 185 -10.62 -1.36 -4.69
C LEU A 185 -10.81 -2.36 -3.55
N THR A 186 -11.62 -3.40 -3.76
CA THR A 186 -11.80 -4.46 -2.76
C THR A 186 -10.50 -5.26 -2.56
N SER A 187 -9.82 -5.61 -3.65
CA SER A 187 -8.50 -6.27 -3.61
C SER A 187 -7.47 -5.40 -2.88
N SER A 188 -7.44 -4.10 -3.18
CA SER A 188 -6.56 -3.13 -2.52
C SER A 188 -6.85 -3.02 -1.03
N LEU A 189 -8.13 -2.98 -0.63
CA LEU A 189 -8.52 -2.89 0.78
C LEU A 189 -8.01 -4.09 1.59
N ILE A 190 -8.18 -5.31 1.07
CA ILE A 190 -7.65 -6.53 1.68
C ILE A 190 -6.12 -6.46 1.75
N GLY A 191 -5.47 -6.09 0.63
CA GLY A 191 -4.02 -5.99 0.53
C GLY A 191 -3.40 -4.96 1.49
N SER A 192 -4.08 -3.85 1.77
CA SER A 192 -3.61 -2.83 2.73
C SER A 192 -3.85 -3.21 4.19
N LEU A 193 -4.90 -3.98 4.50
CA LEU A 193 -5.20 -4.44 5.86
C LEU A 193 -4.41 -5.71 6.24
N PHE A 194 -3.91 -6.46 5.27
CA PHE A 194 -3.16 -7.70 5.49
C PHE A 194 -1.83 -7.53 6.28
N PRO A 195 -0.99 -6.51 6.00
CA PRO A 195 0.26 -6.31 6.74
C PRO A 195 0.05 -5.72 8.14
N LEU A 196 -1.09 -5.07 8.37
CA LEU A 196 -1.36 -4.30 9.58
C LEU A 196 -1.20 -5.12 10.88
N PRO A 197 -1.73 -6.35 11.01
CA PRO A 197 -1.55 -7.15 12.21
C PRO A 197 -0.09 -7.56 12.45
N ARG A 198 0.71 -7.76 11.40
CA ARG A 198 2.13 -8.14 11.51
C ARG A 198 2.96 -7.00 12.09
N ILE A 199 2.74 -5.80 11.58
CA ILE A 199 3.43 -4.59 12.05
C ILE A 199 3.09 -4.34 13.52
N VAL A 200 1.81 -4.35 13.87
CA VAL A 200 1.35 -4.12 15.25
C VAL A 200 1.83 -5.22 16.20
N PHE A 201 1.86 -6.47 15.75
CA PHE A 201 2.41 -7.59 16.52
C PHE A 201 3.92 -7.44 16.76
N SER A 202 4.70 -7.11 15.73
CA SER A 202 6.16 -6.88 15.85
C SER A 202 6.46 -5.73 16.82
N MET A 203 5.79 -4.59 16.67
CA MET A 203 5.95 -3.44 17.57
C MET A 203 5.60 -3.76 19.03
N ALA A 204 4.61 -4.62 19.26
CA ALA A 204 4.25 -5.07 20.60
C ALA A 204 5.25 -6.07 21.19
N ASN A 205 5.87 -6.91 20.35
CA ASN A 205 6.93 -7.83 20.75
C ASN A 205 8.23 -7.07 21.12
N ASP A 206 8.50 -5.97 20.42
CA ASP A 206 9.61 -5.06 20.71
C ASP A 206 9.37 -4.17 21.93
N GLY A 207 8.17 -4.23 22.53
CA GLY A 207 7.80 -3.46 23.73
C GLY A 207 7.42 -1.99 23.45
N LEU A 208 7.29 -1.58 22.19
CA LEU A 208 6.83 -0.23 21.82
C LEU A 208 5.31 -0.06 21.98
N LEU A 209 4.55 -1.16 21.87
CA LEU A 209 3.09 -1.18 22.08
C LEU A 209 2.70 -2.09 23.26
N PHE A 210 1.45 -2.00 23.69
CA PHE A 210 0.92 -2.84 24.77
C PHE A 210 1.05 -4.34 24.45
N SER A 211 1.47 -5.13 25.44
CA SER A 211 1.66 -6.59 25.33
C SER A 211 0.40 -7.39 25.01
N ILE A 212 -0.77 -6.74 25.00
CA ILE A 212 -2.04 -7.35 24.59
C ILE A 212 -2.00 -7.68 23.08
N PHE A 213 -1.26 -6.92 22.29
CA PHE A 213 -1.15 -7.08 20.84
C PHE A 213 -0.16 -8.16 20.40
N SER A 214 0.77 -8.58 21.27
CA SER A 214 1.72 -9.68 20.99
C SER A 214 1.15 -11.08 21.28
N LYS A 215 -0.14 -11.18 21.62
CA LYS A 215 -0.80 -12.47 21.88
C LYS A 215 -1.34 -13.09 20.59
N MET A 216 -0.87 -14.29 20.27
CA MET A 216 -1.32 -15.07 19.12
C MET A 216 -2.43 -16.06 19.51
N ASN A 217 -3.42 -16.26 18.63
CA ASN A 217 -4.45 -17.27 18.85
C ASN A 217 -3.93 -18.68 18.47
N PRO A 218 -4.00 -19.69 19.37
CA PRO A 218 -3.42 -21.01 19.12
C PRO A 218 -4.08 -21.81 17.98
N LYS A 219 -5.29 -21.44 17.55
CA LYS A 219 -6.02 -22.17 16.48
C LYS A 219 -5.81 -21.57 15.08
N THR A 220 -5.74 -20.25 14.97
CA THR A 220 -5.62 -19.56 13.68
C THR A 220 -4.20 -19.09 13.40
N GLU A 221 -3.31 -19.08 14.40
CA GLU A 221 -1.95 -18.53 14.31
C GLU A 221 -1.93 -17.04 13.91
N VAL A 222 -3.07 -16.35 14.08
CA VAL A 222 -3.23 -14.92 13.79
C VAL A 222 -3.26 -14.14 15.11
N PRO A 223 -2.60 -12.97 15.20
CA PRO A 223 -2.73 -12.07 16.34
C PRO A 223 -4.07 -11.32 16.27
N ILE A 224 -5.12 -11.92 16.84
CA ILE A 224 -6.50 -11.42 16.78
C ILE A 224 -6.61 -9.98 17.32
N ASN A 225 -5.95 -9.69 18.44
CA ASN A 225 -5.97 -8.34 19.03
C ASN A 225 -5.30 -7.31 18.12
N ALA A 226 -4.17 -7.66 17.50
CA ALA A 226 -3.49 -6.81 16.53
C ALA A 226 -4.29 -6.64 15.21
N THR A 227 -5.35 -7.42 15.02
CA THR A 227 -6.23 -7.32 13.84
C THR A 227 -7.49 -6.52 14.15
N ILE A 228 -8.23 -6.88 15.20
CA ILE A 228 -9.54 -6.30 15.50
C ILE A 228 -9.41 -4.85 15.95
N TYR A 229 -8.51 -4.53 16.89
CA TYR A 229 -8.45 -3.17 17.42
C TYR A 229 -8.02 -2.16 16.35
N PRO A 230 -6.92 -2.36 15.59
CA PRO A 230 -6.56 -1.46 14.50
C PRO A 230 -7.62 -1.40 13.40
N GLY A 231 -8.22 -2.53 13.02
CA GLY A 231 -9.26 -2.55 11.99
C GLY A 231 -10.55 -1.82 12.38
N VAL A 232 -10.96 -1.90 13.65
CA VAL A 232 -12.08 -1.09 14.19
C VAL A 232 -11.72 0.40 14.17
N ILE A 233 -10.50 0.76 14.55
CA ILE A 233 -10.03 2.15 14.46
C ILE A 233 -10.07 2.64 13.00
N THR A 234 -9.56 1.85 12.05
CA THR A 234 -9.62 2.16 10.61
C THR A 234 -11.06 2.33 10.12
N ALA A 235 -11.99 1.48 10.57
CA ALA A 235 -13.40 1.61 10.22
C ALA A 235 -13.99 2.93 10.76
N LEU A 236 -13.67 3.30 12.01
CA LEU A 236 -14.11 4.58 12.58
C LEU A 236 -13.53 5.77 11.81
N PHE A 237 -12.26 5.71 11.39
CA PHE A 237 -11.68 6.75 10.52
C PHE A 237 -12.45 6.85 9.19
N ALA A 238 -12.75 5.73 8.55
CA ALA A 238 -13.55 5.71 7.32
C ALA A 238 -14.99 6.22 7.51
N LEU A 239 -15.55 6.11 8.72
CA LEU A 239 -16.90 6.60 9.04
C LEU A 239 -16.93 8.12 9.24
N PHE A 240 -15.91 8.70 9.89
CA PHE A 240 -15.95 10.10 10.36
C PHE A 240 -15.16 11.08 9.49
N PHE A 241 -14.17 10.63 8.72
CA PHE A 241 -13.29 11.51 7.94
C PHE A 241 -13.55 11.40 6.45
N ASN A 242 -13.35 12.49 5.71
CA ASN A 242 -13.46 12.48 4.25
C ASN A 242 -12.24 11.83 3.61
N LEU A 243 -12.42 11.37 2.37
CA LEU A 243 -11.34 10.83 1.56
C LEU A 243 -10.20 11.83 1.39
N GLU A 244 -10.50 13.11 1.11
CA GLU A 244 -9.49 14.14 0.91
C GLU A 244 -8.59 14.32 2.14
N ASP A 245 -9.20 14.46 3.33
CA ASP A 245 -8.48 14.61 4.59
C ASP A 245 -7.62 13.38 4.90
N LEU A 246 -8.16 12.17 4.65
CA LEU A 246 -7.45 10.91 4.85
C LEU A 246 -6.26 10.77 3.90
N VAL A 247 -6.41 11.17 2.63
CA VAL A 247 -5.36 11.16 1.62
C VAL A 247 -4.24 12.14 1.96
N GLU A 248 -4.58 13.35 2.40
CA GLU A 248 -3.59 14.35 2.82
C GLU A 248 -2.84 13.88 4.07
N MET A 249 -3.53 13.40 5.09
CA MET A 249 -2.92 12.85 6.31
C MET A 249 -1.98 11.68 5.99
N MET A 250 -2.43 10.74 5.15
CA MET A 250 -1.60 9.61 4.73
C MET A 250 -0.36 10.07 3.98
N SER A 251 -0.51 11.00 3.03
CA SER A 251 0.61 11.51 2.22
C SER A 251 1.67 12.21 3.08
N ILE A 252 1.25 13.06 4.03
CA ILE A 252 2.18 13.71 4.97
C ILE A 252 2.94 12.67 5.81
N GLY A 253 2.23 11.70 6.38
CA GLY A 253 2.84 10.68 7.23
C GLY A 253 3.82 9.77 6.48
N THR A 254 3.45 9.35 5.28
CA THR A 254 4.29 8.47 4.43
C THR A 254 5.50 9.19 3.86
N LEU A 255 5.37 10.46 3.46
CA LEU A 255 6.53 11.28 3.06
C LEU A 255 7.55 11.41 4.20
N LEU A 256 7.09 11.72 5.42
CA LEU A 256 7.97 11.78 6.60
C LEU A 256 8.66 10.43 6.84
N ALA A 257 7.92 9.32 6.77
CA ALA A 257 8.50 7.99 6.90
C ALA A 257 9.56 7.69 5.83
N TYR A 258 9.30 8.02 4.55
CA TYR A 258 10.26 7.77 3.46
C TYR A 258 11.50 8.66 3.55
N THR A 259 11.37 9.90 4.02
CA THR A 259 12.54 10.74 4.32
C THR A 259 13.40 10.15 5.43
N LEU A 260 12.77 9.60 6.48
CA LEU A 260 13.47 8.95 7.58
C LEU A 260 14.18 7.68 7.10
N VAL A 261 13.51 6.83 6.31
CA VAL A 261 14.12 5.63 5.71
C VAL A 261 15.32 6.01 4.82
N SER A 262 15.19 7.06 4.00
CA SER A 262 16.27 7.55 3.15
C SER A 262 17.48 8.02 3.99
N PHE A 263 17.20 8.70 5.10
CA PHE A 263 18.25 9.10 6.05
C PHE A 263 18.90 7.91 6.75
N CYS A 264 18.12 6.90 7.17
CA CYS A 264 18.64 5.65 7.74
C CYS A 264 19.58 4.93 6.77
N VAL A 265 19.26 4.89 5.47
CA VAL A 265 20.15 4.30 4.44
C VAL A 265 21.47 5.07 4.36
N LEU A 266 21.45 6.40 4.44
CA LEU A 266 22.68 7.20 4.48
C LEU A 266 23.48 6.89 5.74
N ILE A 267 22.87 6.87 6.93
CA ILE A 267 23.56 6.53 8.18
C ILE A 267 24.21 5.15 8.07
N LEU A 268 23.45 4.11 7.67
CA LEU A 268 23.97 2.75 7.54
C LEU A 268 25.09 2.63 6.50
N ARG A 269 25.11 3.50 5.48
CA ARG A 269 26.18 3.53 4.48
C ARG A 269 27.48 4.12 5.04
N TYR A 270 27.40 5.07 5.97
CA TYR A 270 28.54 5.77 6.55
C TYR A 270 28.94 5.27 7.94
N GLN A 271 28.16 4.38 8.55
CA GLN A 271 28.53 3.74 9.80
C GLN A 271 29.74 2.82 9.57
N PRO A 272 30.90 3.09 10.22
CA PRO A 272 32.07 2.23 10.08
C PRO A 272 31.74 0.84 10.61
N THR A 273 31.82 -0.16 9.74
CA THR A 273 31.69 -1.56 10.15
C THR A 273 33.06 -2.03 10.64
N ASP A 274 33.30 -1.94 11.96
CA ASP A 274 34.51 -2.49 12.56
C ASP A 274 34.42 -4.02 12.58
N VAL A 275 34.86 -4.65 11.48
CA VAL A 275 35.10 -6.10 11.44
C VAL A 275 36.48 -6.37 12.05
N LYS A 276 36.54 -6.52 13.37
CA LYS A 276 37.73 -7.04 14.05
C LYS A 276 37.75 -8.56 13.90
N ILE A 277 38.54 -9.06 12.95
CA ILE A 277 38.90 -10.48 12.89
C ILE A 277 39.94 -10.73 13.98
N GLU A 278 39.50 -11.26 15.12
CA GLU A 278 40.38 -11.64 16.23
C GLU A 278 40.87 -13.07 15.97
N ASN A 279 42.12 -13.24 15.57
CA ASN A 279 42.74 -14.56 15.39
C ASN A 279 43.02 -15.16 16.76
N LEU A 280 42.14 -16.04 17.24
CA LEU A 280 42.44 -16.91 18.38
C LEU A 280 43.37 -18.03 17.88
N THR A 281 44.68 -17.82 17.98
CA THR A 281 45.65 -18.92 17.85
C THR A 281 45.52 -19.80 19.10
N ASN A 282 44.73 -20.87 19.02
CA ASN A 282 44.85 -21.96 19.98
C ASN A 282 46.01 -22.85 19.56
N SER A 283 46.90 -23.14 20.52
CA SER A 283 48.09 -23.95 20.40
C SER A 283 47.80 -25.47 20.40
N ASP A 284 46.65 -25.88 19.87
CA ASP A 284 46.24 -27.26 19.66
C ASP A 284 45.48 -27.35 18.33
N ASP A 285 45.78 -28.36 17.52
CA ASP A 285 45.52 -28.54 16.07
C ASP A 285 44.07 -28.41 15.51
N ASN A 286 43.16 -27.66 16.14
CA ASN A 286 41.82 -27.37 15.61
C ASN A 286 41.53 -25.85 15.66
N ALA A 287 41.86 -25.13 14.57
CA ALA A 287 41.54 -23.72 14.44
C ALA A 287 40.03 -23.50 14.23
N ILE A 288 39.32 -23.11 15.30
CA ILE A 288 37.94 -22.61 15.22
C ILE A 288 38.01 -21.13 14.87
N TYR A 289 37.55 -20.77 13.67
CA TYR A 289 37.36 -19.37 13.30
C TYR A 289 36.07 -18.86 13.95
N SER A 290 36.11 -17.75 14.69
CA SER A 290 34.90 -17.04 15.11
C SER A 290 34.89 -15.65 14.47
N ILE A 291 33.81 -15.30 13.78
CA ILE A 291 33.64 -13.97 13.19
C ILE A 291 33.01 -13.08 14.26
N LYS A 292 33.80 -12.17 14.83
CA LYS A 292 33.31 -11.18 15.80
C LYS A 292 32.75 -9.98 15.02
N ARG A 293 31.43 -9.77 15.09
CA ARG A 293 30.77 -8.59 14.51
C ARG A 293 30.50 -7.59 15.63
N THR A 294 31.37 -6.59 15.78
CA THR A 294 31.16 -5.48 16.72
C THR A 294 30.45 -4.34 16.00
N ALA A 295 29.20 -4.07 16.37
CA ALA A 295 28.53 -2.83 16.00
C ALA A 295 28.86 -1.80 17.09
N SER A 296 29.67 -0.79 16.77
CA SER A 296 29.89 0.34 17.67
C SER A 296 28.76 1.35 17.45
N VAL A 297 27.85 1.46 18.41
CA VAL A 297 26.96 2.61 18.57
C VAL A 297 27.24 3.16 19.97
N ASP A 298 27.73 4.39 20.04
CA ASP A 298 27.92 5.17 21.28
C ASP A 298 28.60 4.46 22.46
N GLY A 299 29.69 3.73 22.20
CA GLY A 299 30.58 3.24 23.26
C GLY A 299 30.03 2.08 24.11
N GLU A 300 28.84 1.55 23.80
CA GLU A 300 28.36 0.30 24.38
C GLU A 300 28.54 -0.87 23.39
N GLU A 301 29.40 -1.82 23.77
CA GLU A 301 29.67 -3.03 22.99
C GLU A 301 28.51 -4.05 23.16
N THR A 302 27.68 -4.22 22.14
CA THR A 302 26.73 -5.34 22.10
C THR A 302 27.40 -6.57 21.46
N GLN A 303 27.54 -7.65 22.23
CA GLN A 303 28.27 -8.87 21.85
C GLN A 303 27.34 -9.93 21.24
N SER A 304 27.71 -10.51 20.10
CA SER A 304 27.08 -11.72 19.58
C SER A 304 28.15 -12.68 19.05
N ASN A 305 28.27 -13.85 19.69
CA ASN A 305 29.23 -14.89 19.34
C ASN A 305 28.56 -15.92 18.42
N TYR A 306 29.10 -16.11 17.21
CA TYR A 306 28.70 -17.19 16.32
C TYR A 306 29.86 -18.19 16.18
N ASN A 307 29.64 -19.43 16.59
CA ASN A 307 30.54 -20.55 16.31
C ASN A 307 30.37 -21.00 14.86
N LEU A 308 31.47 -21.11 14.10
CA LEU A 308 31.44 -21.52 12.70
C LEU A 308 30.95 -22.97 12.48
N ASP A 309 30.93 -23.81 13.50
CA ASP A 309 30.44 -25.18 13.39
C ASP A 309 28.91 -25.24 13.13
N LEU A 310 28.14 -24.30 13.67
CA LEU A 310 26.67 -24.24 13.52
C LEU A 310 26.21 -23.77 12.13
N ILE A 311 27.08 -23.10 11.37
CA ILE A 311 26.77 -22.69 9.98
C ILE A 311 26.88 -23.91 9.03
N SER A 312 27.66 -24.92 9.40
CA SER A 312 27.73 -26.17 8.64
C SER A 312 26.51 -27.07 8.86
N GLU A 313 25.97 -27.12 10.09
CA GLU A 313 24.74 -27.89 10.40
C GLU A 313 23.46 -27.21 9.88
N ALA A 314 23.39 -25.87 9.86
CA ALA A 314 22.23 -25.16 9.33
C ALA A 314 22.07 -25.28 7.79
N LYS A 315 23.14 -25.65 7.07
CA LYS A 315 23.10 -25.93 5.62
C LYS A 315 22.55 -27.32 5.28
N GLN A 316 22.33 -28.18 6.29
CA GLN A 316 21.81 -29.52 6.09
C GLN A 316 20.27 -29.61 6.25
N TYR A 317 19.62 -28.51 6.65
CA TYR A 317 18.17 -28.42 6.87
C TYR A 317 17.49 -27.24 6.12
N ILE A 318 18.12 -26.71 5.07
CA ILE A 318 17.50 -25.87 4.02
C ILE A 318 17.74 -26.56 2.69
#